data_AF-A0A3A0CHZ7-F1
#
_entry.id   AF-A0A3A0CHZ7-F1
#
_cell.length_a   1.000
_cell.length_b   1.000
_cell.length_c   1.000
_cell.angle_alpha   90.00
_cell.angle_beta   90.00
_cell.angle_gamma   90.00
#
_symmetry.space_group_name_H-M   'P 1'
#
loop_
_entity.id
_entity.type
_entity.pdbx_description
1 polymer ?
#
loop_
_entity_poly.entity_id
_entity_poly.type
_entity_poly.pdbx_seq_one_letter_code
_entity_poly.pdbx_strand_id
1 'polypeptide(L)'
;MGELSARNFGLVIAYLVPGFVAVIAVSGLVPTIQPWLATAPDGQPTVGGFLFVTLASIAAGMLVSSIRWLLLDSIHHRTGIRHPKWDFSQLQENLAAYNLLVEFHYRYYQFNANTFVAVLLAYGSRLAGGCRWCGGPGWVDAGFVIVEAVLFATSRDTLRKYYVRVSQVLKADTDSGKEKSYVEWRRTLSRTRLEAPRRSEAQEGKGGSTEGGAAVDARERPGGEG
;
A
#
# COMPACT_ATOMS: atom_id res chain seq x y z
N MET A 1 9.05 -19.07 10.53
CA MET A 1 8.36 -19.87 9.48
C MET A 1 6.99 -19.30 9.09
N GLY A 2 6.17 -18.78 10.03
CA GLY A 2 4.86 -18.21 9.71
C GLY A 2 4.87 -17.05 8.70
N GLU A 3 5.80 -16.10 8.83
CA GLU A 3 5.87 -14.92 7.95
C GLU A 3 6.17 -15.24 6.48
N LEU A 4 7.01 -16.25 6.22
CA LEU A 4 7.25 -16.76 4.86
C LEU A 4 5.99 -17.42 4.28
N SER A 5 5.26 -18.19 5.10
CA SER A 5 4.01 -18.84 4.68
C SER A 5 2.92 -17.81 4.35
N ALA A 6 2.78 -16.80 5.18
CA ALA A 6 1.76 -15.75 5.05
C ALA A 6 2.02 -14.85 3.83
N ARG A 7 3.29 -14.43 3.63
CA ARG A 7 3.71 -13.66 2.45
C ARG A 7 3.52 -14.45 1.15
N ASN A 8 3.85 -15.75 1.16
CA ASN A 8 3.64 -16.62 0.01
C ASN A 8 2.16 -16.81 -0.30
N PHE A 9 1.32 -16.99 0.72
CA PHE A 9 -0.13 -17.07 0.55
C PHE A 9 -0.70 -15.79 -0.07
N GLY A 10 -0.27 -14.62 0.43
CA GLY A 10 -0.65 -13.32 -0.12
C GLY A 10 -0.33 -13.18 -1.62
N LEU A 11 0.82 -13.69 -2.07
CA LEU A 11 1.19 -13.67 -3.49
C LEU A 11 0.36 -14.65 -4.32
N VAL A 12 0.08 -15.83 -3.78
CA VAL A 12 -0.77 -16.84 -4.44
C VAL A 12 -2.16 -16.27 -4.72
N ILE A 13 -2.81 -15.70 -3.70
CA ILE A 13 -4.15 -15.12 -3.90
C ILE A 13 -4.09 -13.88 -4.77
N ALA A 14 -3.08 -13.02 -4.62
CA ALA A 14 -3.03 -11.76 -5.37
C ALA A 14 -2.76 -11.98 -6.86
N TYR A 15 -1.98 -12.99 -7.24
CA TYR A 15 -1.51 -13.14 -8.63
C TYR A 15 -1.80 -14.52 -9.23
N LEU A 16 -1.47 -15.60 -8.53
CA LEU A 16 -1.57 -16.95 -9.12
C LEU A 16 -3.02 -17.32 -9.41
N VAL A 17 -3.92 -17.14 -8.45
CA VAL A 17 -5.34 -17.47 -8.60
C VAL A 17 -6.02 -16.66 -9.71
N PRO A 18 -5.99 -15.31 -9.69
CA PRO A 18 -6.60 -14.53 -10.77
C PRO A 18 -5.91 -14.74 -12.12
N GLY A 19 -4.60 -14.95 -12.12
CA GLY A 19 -3.85 -15.27 -13.33
C GLY A 19 -4.26 -16.60 -13.95
N PHE A 20 -4.53 -17.63 -13.14
CA PHE A 20 -5.07 -18.90 -13.63
C PHE A 20 -6.44 -18.73 -14.28
N VAL A 21 -7.33 -17.93 -13.68
CA VAL A 21 -8.63 -17.58 -14.28
C VAL A 21 -8.43 -16.91 -15.64
N ALA A 22 -7.48 -15.99 -15.76
CA ALA A 22 -7.16 -15.34 -17.04
C ALA A 22 -6.57 -16.32 -18.08
N VAL A 23 -5.73 -17.27 -17.67
CA VAL A 23 -5.23 -18.33 -18.57
C VAL A 23 -6.39 -19.19 -19.09
N ILE A 24 -7.33 -19.57 -18.22
CA ILE A 24 -8.56 -20.28 -18.65
C ILE A 24 -9.34 -19.42 -19.65
N ALA A 25 -9.53 -18.13 -19.38
CA ALA A 25 -10.23 -17.23 -20.29
C ALA A 25 -9.61 -17.22 -21.69
N VAL A 26 -8.28 -17.01 -21.77
CA VAL A 26 -7.55 -16.90 -23.04
C VAL A 26 -7.50 -18.24 -23.77
N SER A 27 -7.48 -19.37 -23.05
CA SER A 27 -7.46 -20.70 -23.67
C SER A 27 -8.72 -21.03 -24.50
N GLY A 28 -9.82 -20.31 -24.27
CA GLY A 28 -11.01 -20.38 -25.12
C GLY A 28 -10.81 -19.73 -26.50
N LEU A 29 -9.87 -18.78 -26.60
CA LEU A 29 -9.56 -18.03 -27.81
C LEU A 29 -8.29 -18.54 -28.51
N VAL A 30 -7.33 -19.04 -27.73
CA VAL A 30 -6.01 -19.50 -28.20
C VAL A 30 -5.90 -21.01 -27.97
N PRO A 31 -6.12 -21.84 -29.01
CA PRO A 31 -6.09 -23.30 -28.88
C PRO A 31 -4.77 -23.86 -28.34
N THR A 32 -3.64 -23.17 -28.59
CA THR A 32 -2.30 -23.57 -28.13
C THR A 32 -2.18 -23.71 -26.62
N ILE A 33 -3.02 -23.03 -25.84
CA ILE A 33 -3.00 -23.08 -24.37
C ILE A 33 -3.79 -24.28 -23.84
N GLN A 34 -4.72 -24.84 -24.63
CA GLN A 34 -5.59 -25.92 -24.18
C GLN A 34 -4.86 -27.18 -23.73
N PRO A 35 -3.80 -27.66 -24.43
CA PRO A 35 -3.04 -28.83 -24.00
C PRO A 35 -2.36 -28.64 -22.65
N TRP A 36 -2.03 -27.41 -22.25
CA TRP A 36 -1.43 -27.13 -20.95
C TRP A 36 -2.43 -27.37 -19.81
N LEU A 37 -3.72 -27.14 -20.08
CA LEU A 37 -4.83 -27.33 -19.16
C LEU A 37 -5.45 -28.73 -19.26
N ALA A 38 -5.03 -29.55 -20.22
CA ALA A 38 -5.58 -30.88 -20.45
C ALA A 38 -4.92 -31.92 -19.52
N THR A 39 -5.72 -32.90 -19.08
CA THR A 39 -5.21 -34.10 -18.42
C THR A 39 -4.68 -35.09 -19.47
N ALA A 40 -3.71 -35.92 -19.10
CA ALA A 40 -3.27 -37.05 -19.92
C ALA A 40 -4.45 -38.00 -20.23
N PRO A 41 -4.31 -38.92 -21.21
CA PRO A 41 -5.37 -39.88 -21.56
C PRO A 41 -5.90 -40.69 -20.37
N ASP A 42 -5.06 -40.96 -19.38
CA ASP A 42 -5.41 -41.67 -18.15
C ASP A 42 -6.00 -40.74 -17.06
N GLY A 43 -6.32 -39.50 -17.40
CA GLY A 43 -6.82 -38.47 -16.49
C GLY A 43 -5.74 -37.84 -15.59
N GLN A 44 -4.48 -38.25 -15.71
CA GLN A 44 -3.40 -37.73 -14.85
C GLN A 44 -2.88 -36.37 -15.34
N PRO A 45 -2.72 -35.36 -14.47
CA PRO A 45 -2.05 -34.12 -14.82
C PRO A 45 -0.61 -34.41 -15.26
N THR A 46 -0.18 -33.85 -16.40
CA THR A 46 1.22 -33.93 -16.80
C THR A 46 2.05 -32.96 -15.97
N VAL A 47 3.24 -33.38 -15.52
CA VAL A 47 4.18 -32.49 -14.78
C VAL A 47 4.51 -31.26 -15.61
N GLY A 48 4.70 -31.42 -16.92
CA GLY A 48 4.95 -30.33 -17.85
C GLY A 48 3.76 -29.36 -17.94
N GLY A 49 2.53 -29.87 -18.11
CA GLY A 49 1.32 -29.03 -18.16
C GLY A 49 1.14 -28.21 -16.89
N PHE A 50 1.29 -28.84 -15.72
CA PHE A 50 1.24 -28.14 -14.44
C PHE A 50 2.27 -27.01 -14.34
N LEU A 51 3.53 -27.26 -14.72
CA LEU A 51 4.58 -26.26 -14.67
C LEU A 51 4.28 -25.08 -15.61
N PHE A 52 3.90 -25.35 -16.86
CA PHE A 52 3.55 -24.31 -17.83
C PHE A 52 2.34 -23.49 -17.38
N VAL A 53 1.28 -24.14 -16.90
CA VAL A 53 0.08 -23.45 -16.39
C VAL A 53 0.43 -22.57 -15.20
N THR A 54 1.25 -23.05 -14.27
CA THR A 54 1.63 -22.27 -13.08
C THR A 54 2.43 -21.03 -13.48
N LEU A 55 3.44 -21.18 -14.35
CA LEU A 55 4.24 -20.05 -14.85
C LEU A 55 3.38 -19.06 -15.65
N ALA A 56 2.54 -19.57 -16.55
CA ALA A 56 1.62 -18.75 -17.33
C ALA A 56 0.62 -18.02 -16.43
N SER A 57 0.14 -18.66 -15.36
CA SER A 57 -0.78 -18.04 -14.40
C SER A 57 -0.09 -16.91 -13.62
N ILE A 58 1.15 -17.09 -13.19
CA ILE A 58 1.90 -16.00 -12.53
C ILE A 58 2.09 -14.83 -13.50
N ALA A 59 2.52 -15.09 -14.74
CA ALA A 59 2.71 -14.06 -15.75
C ALA A 59 1.41 -13.32 -16.08
N ALA A 60 0.32 -14.07 -16.33
CA ALA A 60 -1.00 -13.53 -16.58
C ALA A 60 -1.51 -12.72 -15.38
N GLY A 61 -1.31 -13.20 -14.15
CA GLY A 61 -1.70 -12.49 -12.94
C GLY A 61 -1.01 -11.14 -12.78
N MET A 62 0.28 -11.04 -13.15
CA MET A 62 0.99 -9.76 -13.17
C MET A 62 0.43 -8.81 -14.24
N LEU A 63 0.13 -9.31 -15.45
CA LEU A 63 -0.50 -8.51 -16.50
C LEU A 63 -1.91 -8.03 -16.11
N VAL A 64 -2.72 -8.92 -15.55
CA VAL A 64 -4.05 -8.60 -15.00
C VAL A 64 -3.93 -7.51 -13.93
N SER A 65 -2.91 -7.55 -13.08
CA SER A 65 -2.65 -6.51 -12.09
C SER A 65 -2.34 -5.14 -12.69
N SER A 66 -1.70 -5.08 -13.85
CA SER A 66 -1.48 -3.85 -14.60
C SER A 66 -2.77 -3.33 -15.25
N ILE A 67 -3.59 -4.22 -15.81
CA ILE A 67 -4.91 -3.87 -16.37
C ILE A 67 -5.83 -3.36 -15.27
N ARG A 68 -5.85 -4.01 -14.10
CA ARG A 68 -6.57 -3.56 -12.90
C ARG A 68 -6.15 -2.15 -12.52
N TRP A 69 -4.85 -1.85 -12.51
CA TRP A 69 -4.39 -0.49 -12.22
C TRP A 69 -4.97 0.52 -13.22
N LEU A 70 -4.97 0.19 -14.52
CA LEU A 70 -5.51 1.08 -15.55
C LEU A 70 -7.03 1.30 -15.41
N LEU A 71 -7.79 0.24 -15.18
CA LEU A 71 -9.26 0.26 -15.18
C LEU A 71 -9.83 0.59 -13.79
N LEU A 72 -9.54 -0.26 -12.82
CA LEU A 72 -10.19 -0.28 -11.51
C LEU A 72 -9.65 0.80 -10.59
N ASP A 73 -8.33 1.00 -10.52
CA ASP A 73 -7.76 2.04 -9.64
C ASP A 73 -8.24 3.42 -10.10
N SER A 74 -8.27 3.66 -11.41
CA SER A 74 -8.83 4.88 -12.01
C SER A 74 -10.29 5.10 -11.62
N ILE A 75 -11.14 4.06 -11.69
CA ILE A 75 -12.56 4.15 -11.29
C ILE A 75 -12.68 4.42 -9.80
N HIS A 76 -11.96 3.68 -8.95
CA HIS A 76 -12.00 3.86 -7.49
C HIS A 76 -11.59 5.26 -7.05
N HIS A 77 -10.54 5.82 -7.65
CA HIS A 77 -10.09 7.17 -7.36
C HIS A 77 -11.09 8.22 -7.87
N ARG A 78 -11.64 8.04 -9.08
CA ARG A 78 -12.67 8.94 -9.62
C ARG A 78 -13.95 8.94 -8.80
N THR A 79 -14.32 7.79 -8.25
CA THR A 79 -15.57 7.60 -7.48
C THR A 79 -15.41 7.87 -5.98
N GLY A 80 -14.27 8.43 -5.54
CA GLY A 80 -14.16 9.07 -4.23
C GLY A 80 -13.14 8.47 -3.25
N ILE A 81 -12.41 7.41 -3.61
CA ILE A 81 -11.28 6.96 -2.80
C ILE A 81 -10.10 7.90 -3.09
N ARG A 82 -9.87 8.91 -2.26
CA ARG A 82 -8.72 9.81 -2.44
C ARG A 82 -7.42 9.07 -2.14
N HIS A 83 -6.47 9.17 -3.06
CA HIS A 83 -5.12 8.67 -2.84
C HIS A 83 -4.47 9.49 -1.69
N PRO A 84 -4.05 8.85 -0.59
CA PRO A 84 -3.42 9.56 0.51
C PRO A 84 -2.01 10.04 0.12
N LYS A 85 -1.58 11.17 0.67
CA LYS A 85 -0.20 11.65 0.57
C LYS A 85 0.55 11.13 1.79
N TRP A 86 1.22 9.98 1.66
CA TRP A 86 2.00 9.39 2.74
C TRP A 86 3.44 9.90 2.72
N ASP A 87 3.98 10.19 3.90
CA ASP A 87 5.40 10.44 4.11
C ASP A 87 6.08 9.12 4.49
N PHE A 88 6.85 8.56 3.56
CA PHE A 88 7.50 7.26 3.73
C PHE A 88 8.73 7.31 4.65
N SER A 89 9.21 8.49 5.04
CA SER A 89 10.29 8.61 6.02
C SER A 89 9.87 8.03 7.39
N GLN A 90 8.58 8.12 7.71
CA GLN A 90 7.98 7.62 8.96
C GLN A 90 7.68 6.11 8.91
N LEU A 91 7.88 5.46 7.77
CA LEU A 91 7.52 4.05 7.61
C LEU A 91 8.46 3.12 8.41
N GLN A 92 9.72 3.52 8.59
CA GLN A 92 10.74 2.66 9.20
C GLN A 92 10.42 2.29 10.65
N GLU A 93 9.82 3.18 11.43
CA GLU A 93 9.52 2.95 12.84
C GLU A 93 8.39 1.93 13.04
N ASN A 94 7.48 1.76 12.06
CA ASN A 94 6.31 0.88 12.16
C ASN A 94 6.19 -0.14 11.02
N LEU A 95 7.33 -0.59 10.46
CA LEU A 95 7.35 -1.57 9.35
C LEU A 95 6.52 -2.83 9.65
N ALA A 96 6.54 -3.33 10.89
CA ALA A 96 5.76 -4.51 11.28
C ALA A 96 4.24 -4.27 11.18
N ALA A 97 3.75 -3.17 11.72
CA ALA A 97 2.33 -2.81 11.66
C ALA A 97 1.89 -2.52 10.20
N TYR A 98 2.76 -1.87 9.43
CA TYR A 98 2.50 -1.64 8.00
C TYR A 98 2.43 -2.93 7.20
N ASN A 99 3.38 -3.86 7.39
CA ASN A 99 3.38 -5.15 6.70
C ASN A 99 2.12 -5.96 7.01
N LEU A 100 1.66 -5.94 8.26
CA LEU A 100 0.41 -6.55 8.68
C LEU A 100 -0.80 -5.96 7.94
N LEU A 101 -0.84 -4.63 7.76
CA LEU A 101 -1.90 -3.97 6.98
C LEU A 101 -1.86 -4.33 5.50
N VAL A 102 -0.66 -4.40 4.91
CA VAL A 102 -0.49 -4.87 3.52
C VAL A 102 -1.03 -6.28 3.38
N GLU A 103 -0.71 -7.16 4.31
CA GLU A 103 -1.14 -8.56 4.26
C GLU A 103 -2.65 -8.72 4.41
N PHE A 104 -3.26 -8.09 5.42
CA PHE A 104 -4.68 -8.29 5.70
C PHE A 104 -5.64 -7.46 4.85
N HIS A 105 -5.20 -6.34 4.26
CA HIS A 105 -6.09 -5.47 3.50
C HIS A 105 -5.65 -5.33 2.05
N TYR A 106 -4.37 -5.07 1.81
CA TYR A 106 -3.91 -4.82 0.44
C TYR A 106 -3.84 -6.09 -0.41
N ARG A 107 -3.43 -7.24 0.14
CA ARG A 107 -3.44 -8.51 -0.61
C ARG A 107 -4.85 -8.97 -0.97
N TYR A 108 -5.79 -8.80 -0.05
CA TYR A 108 -7.20 -9.07 -0.31
C TYR A 108 -7.78 -8.10 -1.34
N TYR A 109 -7.39 -6.84 -1.30
CA TYR A 109 -7.71 -5.89 -2.36
C TYR A 109 -7.20 -6.38 -3.72
N GLN A 110 -5.92 -6.73 -3.82
CA GLN A 110 -5.31 -7.24 -5.05
C GLN A 110 -6.02 -8.48 -5.57
N PHE A 111 -6.33 -9.46 -4.69
CA PHE A 111 -7.08 -10.64 -5.07
C PHE A 111 -8.45 -10.29 -5.67
N ASN A 112 -9.28 -9.51 -4.97
CA ASN A 112 -10.62 -9.18 -5.45
C ASN A 112 -10.58 -8.37 -6.75
N ALA A 113 -9.69 -7.37 -6.83
CA ALA A 113 -9.58 -6.49 -7.97
C ALA A 113 -8.95 -7.16 -9.20
N ASN A 114 -7.96 -8.03 -9.02
CA ASN A 114 -7.39 -8.82 -10.12
C ASN A 114 -8.38 -9.89 -10.59
N THR A 115 -9.10 -10.53 -9.67
CA THR A 115 -10.11 -11.52 -10.02
C THR A 115 -11.27 -10.89 -10.80
N PHE A 116 -11.71 -9.68 -10.43
CA PHE A 116 -12.67 -8.88 -11.21
C PHE A 116 -12.22 -8.75 -12.68
N VAL A 117 -11.00 -8.26 -12.90
CA VAL A 117 -10.47 -8.13 -14.27
C VAL A 117 -10.36 -9.48 -14.98
N ALA A 118 -9.91 -10.54 -14.29
CA ALA A 118 -9.80 -11.87 -14.88
C ALA A 118 -11.17 -12.46 -15.27
N VAL A 119 -12.20 -12.23 -14.47
CA VAL A 119 -13.58 -12.66 -14.73
C VAL A 119 -14.20 -11.85 -15.87
N LEU A 120 -13.95 -10.54 -15.96
CA LEU A 120 -14.29 -9.73 -17.13
C LEU A 120 -13.68 -10.30 -18.43
N LEU A 121 -12.40 -10.67 -18.39
CA LEU A 121 -11.73 -11.30 -19.54
C LEU A 121 -12.34 -12.66 -19.88
N ALA A 122 -12.67 -13.48 -18.87
CA ALA A 122 -13.35 -14.76 -19.07
C ALA A 122 -14.72 -14.60 -19.72
N TYR A 123 -15.49 -13.62 -19.27
CA TYR A 123 -16.80 -13.31 -19.84
C TYR A 123 -16.67 -12.76 -21.27
N GLY A 124 -15.70 -11.86 -21.53
CA GLY A 124 -15.40 -11.38 -22.88
C GLY A 124 -15.01 -12.50 -23.84
N SER A 125 -14.19 -13.45 -23.39
CA SER A 125 -13.83 -14.66 -24.15
C SER A 125 -15.06 -15.51 -24.49
N ARG A 126 -15.99 -15.70 -23.53
CA ARG A 126 -17.28 -16.37 -23.77
C ARG A 126 -18.09 -15.65 -24.84
N LEU A 127 -18.22 -14.33 -24.76
CA LEU A 127 -18.97 -13.53 -25.75
C LEU A 127 -18.35 -13.59 -27.15
N ALA A 128 -17.02 -13.71 -27.25
CA ALA A 128 -16.29 -13.87 -28.51
C ALA A 128 -16.36 -15.29 -29.11
N GLY A 129 -17.12 -16.21 -28.51
CA GLY A 129 -17.29 -17.58 -28.99
C GLY A 129 -16.30 -18.59 -28.40
N GLY A 130 -15.41 -18.18 -27.50
CA GLY A 130 -14.45 -19.05 -26.78
C GLY A 130 -15.09 -19.85 -25.64
N CYS A 131 -16.23 -20.51 -25.89
CA CYS A 131 -17.09 -21.06 -24.84
C CYS A 131 -16.47 -22.30 -24.14
N ARG A 132 -15.77 -22.10 -23.01
CA ARG A 132 -15.46 -23.16 -22.03
C ARG A 132 -16.55 -23.33 -20.97
N TRP A 133 -17.27 -22.27 -20.64
CA TRP A 133 -18.42 -22.30 -19.71
C TRP A 133 -19.71 -22.11 -20.48
N CYS A 134 -20.19 -23.19 -21.10
CA CYS A 134 -21.44 -23.18 -21.86
C CYS A 134 -22.62 -23.53 -20.95
N GLY A 135 -22.99 -22.60 -20.07
CA GLY A 135 -24.32 -22.59 -19.47
C GLY A 135 -25.31 -21.85 -20.39
N GLY A 136 -26.58 -22.23 -20.31
CA GLY A 136 -27.66 -21.58 -21.06
C GLY A 136 -27.70 -20.06 -20.83
N PRO A 137 -28.16 -19.29 -21.82
CA PRO A 137 -28.27 -17.83 -21.71
C PRO A 137 -29.16 -17.45 -20.51
N GLY A 138 -28.75 -16.46 -19.73
CA GLY A 138 -29.48 -15.96 -18.55
C GLY A 138 -28.79 -16.23 -17.22
N TRP A 139 -28.67 -17.50 -16.80
CA TRP A 139 -28.12 -17.82 -15.48
C TRP A 139 -26.62 -17.54 -15.34
N VAL A 140 -25.85 -17.80 -16.40
CA VAL A 140 -24.41 -17.48 -16.42
C VAL A 140 -24.20 -15.97 -16.37
N ASP A 141 -25.01 -15.22 -17.12
CA ASP A 141 -24.89 -13.76 -17.22
C ASP A 141 -25.30 -13.10 -15.89
N ALA A 142 -26.37 -13.59 -15.26
CA ALA A 142 -26.78 -13.18 -13.91
C ALA A 142 -25.71 -13.51 -12.86
N GLY A 143 -25.15 -14.73 -12.90
CA GLY A 143 -24.07 -15.16 -12.01
C GLY A 143 -22.82 -14.29 -12.17
N PHE A 144 -22.44 -13.97 -13.40
CA PHE A 144 -21.35 -13.05 -13.72
C PHE A 144 -21.58 -11.67 -13.10
N VAL A 145 -22.74 -11.05 -13.32
CA VAL A 145 -23.06 -9.73 -12.76
C VAL A 145 -22.99 -9.73 -11.23
N ILE A 146 -23.53 -10.76 -10.58
CA ILE A 146 -23.49 -10.89 -9.12
C ILE A 146 -22.04 -10.99 -8.62
N VAL A 147 -21.24 -11.88 -9.22
CA VAL A 147 -19.83 -12.07 -8.84
C VAL A 147 -19.02 -10.80 -9.04
N GLU A 148 -19.17 -10.14 -10.19
CA GLU A 148 -18.50 -8.87 -10.50
C GLU A 148 -18.88 -7.76 -9.51
N ALA A 149 -20.17 -7.64 -9.18
CA ALA A 149 -20.63 -6.65 -8.21
C ALA A 149 -20.02 -6.90 -6.81
N VAL A 150 -19.94 -8.15 -6.36
CA VAL A 150 -19.33 -8.52 -5.08
C VAL A 150 -17.82 -8.25 -5.09
N LEU A 151 -17.11 -8.63 -6.14
CA LEU A 151 -15.67 -8.39 -6.28
C LEU A 151 -15.36 -6.88 -6.33
N PHE A 152 -16.15 -6.11 -7.07
CA PHE A 152 -16.03 -4.66 -7.12
C PHE A 152 -16.26 -4.02 -5.75
N ALA A 153 -17.37 -4.36 -5.08
CA ALA A 153 -17.69 -3.81 -3.77
C ALA A 153 -16.63 -4.16 -2.72
N THR A 154 -16.17 -5.42 -2.71
CA THR A 154 -15.16 -5.91 -1.76
C THR A 154 -13.79 -5.28 -2.02
N SER A 155 -13.38 -5.16 -3.29
CA SER A 155 -12.13 -4.49 -3.64
C SER A 155 -12.15 -3.01 -3.22
N ARG A 156 -13.25 -2.30 -3.45
CA ARG A 156 -13.43 -0.91 -3.01
C ARG A 156 -13.33 -0.76 -1.49
N ASP A 157 -14.03 -1.62 -0.74
CA ASP A 157 -14.05 -1.59 0.73
C ASP A 157 -12.67 -1.91 1.34
N THR A 158 -12.01 -2.96 0.86
CA THR A 158 -10.67 -3.36 1.33
C THR A 158 -9.62 -2.30 1.05
N LEU A 159 -9.65 -1.66 -0.13
CA LEU A 159 -8.76 -0.55 -0.46
C LEU A 159 -8.99 0.66 0.46
N ARG A 160 -10.26 1.02 0.70
CA ARG A 160 -10.60 2.13 1.60
C ARG A 160 -10.10 1.85 3.02
N LYS A 161 -10.34 0.64 3.55
CA LYS A 161 -9.88 0.23 4.88
C LYS A 161 -8.35 0.27 4.96
N TYR A 162 -7.65 -0.24 3.93
CA TYR A 162 -6.20 -0.16 3.85
C TYR A 162 -5.71 1.29 3.97
N TYR A 163 -6.25 2.22 3.18
CA TYR A 163 -5.83 3.62 3.23
C TYR A 163 -6.10 4.28 4.58
N VAL A 164 -7.27 4.05 5.17
CA VAL A 164 -7.61 4.60 6.49
C VAL A 164 -6.66 4.07 7.56
N ARG A 165 -6.41 2.77 7.59
CA ARG A 165 -5.57 2.14 8.62
C ARG A 165 -4.10 2.51 8.49
N VAL A 166 -3.54 2.53 7.28
CA VAL A 166 -2.15 2.96 7.06
C VAL A 166 -1.98 4.42 7.51
N SER A 167 -2.94 5.28 7.19
CA SER A 167 -2.89 6.68 7.61
C SER A 167 -2.99 6.85 9.14
N GLN A 168 -3.68 5.95 9.85
CA GLN A 168 -3.72 5.94 11.31
C GLN A 168 -2.37 5.51 11.91
N VAL A 169 -1.75 4.47 11.36
CA VAL A 169 -0.45 3.97 11.82
C VAL A 169 0.64 5.04 11.65
N LEU A 170 0.70 5.70 10.49
CA LEU A 170 1.69 6.75 10.25
C LEU A 170 1.49 7.99 11.14
N LYS A 171 0.23 8.37 11.42
CA LYS A 171 -0.06 9.50 12.31
C LYS A 171 0.32 9.21 13.77
N ALA A 172 -0.01 8.03 14.28
CA ALA A 172 0.32 7.63 15.64
C ALA A 172 1.84 7.68 15.91
N ASP A 173 2.64 7.39 14.88
CA ASP A 173 4.09 7.47 14.95
C ASP A 173 4.59 8.92 15.06
N THR A 174 4.07 9.81 14.23
CA THR A 174 4.39 11.24 14.28
C THR A 174 4.14 11.81 15.68
N ASP A 175 3.03 11.44 16.31
CA ASP A 175 2.67 11.94 17.63
C ASP A 175 3.58 11.36 18.72
N SER A 176 3.92 10.07 18.64
CA SER A 176 4.88 9.39 19.53
C SER A 176 6.30 9.99 19.46
N GLY A 177 6.78 10.30 18.24
CA GLY A 177 8.09 10.93 18.04
C GLY A 177 8.16 12.34 18.64
N LYS A 178 7.11 13.14 18.46
CA LYS A 178 7.00 14.48 19.08
C LYS A 178 6.98 14.41 20.60
N GLU A 179 6.26 13.45 21.17
CA GLU A 179 6.18 13.26 22.61
C GLU A 179 7.54 12.87 23.22
N LYS A 180 8.27 11.93 22.58
CA LYS A 180 9.63 11.56 23.01
C LYS A 180 10.60 12.75 22.94
N SER A 181 10.59 13.50 21.85
CA SER A 181 11.44 14.69 21.66
C SER A 181 11.14 15.77 22.72
N TYR A 182 9.86 16.00 23.02
CA TYR A 182 9.45 16.94 24.06
C TYR A 182 9.91 16.50 25.46
N VAL A 183 9.75 15.21 25.79
CA VAL A 183 10.20 14.64 27.07
C VAL A 183 11.72 14.74 27.22
N GLU A 184 12.47 14.46 26.15
CA GLU A 184 13.93 14.57 26.14
C GLU A 184 14.40 16.02 26.33
N TRP A 185 13.85 16.95 25.55
CA TRP A 185 14.14 18.38 25.69
C TRP A 185 13.87 18.90 27.11
N ARG A 186 12.74 18.47 27.71
CA ARG A 186 12.39 18.82 29.10
C ARG A 186 13.37 18.24 30.12
N ARG A 187 13.87 17.01 29.92
CA ARG A 187 14.91 16.41 30.77
C ARG A 187 16.23 17.19 30.66
N THR A 188 16.62 17.56 29.44
CA THR A 188 17.85 18.33 29.20
C THR A 188 17.79 19.68 29.89
N LEU A 189 16.70 20.43 29.74
CA LEU A 189 16.51 21.70 30.46
C LEU A 189 16.54 21.56 31.98
N SER A 190 15.96 20.47 32.51
CA SER A 190 15.95 20.21 33.95
C SER A 190 17.37 19.96 34.48
N ARG A 191 18.22 19.28 33.72
CA ARG A 191 19.64 19.11 34.04
C ARG A 191 20.40 20.44 33.99
N THR A 192 20.25 21.20 32.91
CA THR A 192 20.95 22.50 32.78
C THR A 192 20.55 23.49 33.87
N ARG A 193 19.30 23.45 34.34
CA ARG A 193 18.84 24.30 35.46
C ARG A 193 19.44 23.89 36.81
N LEU A 194 19.73 22.61 37.03
CA LEU A 194 20.37 22.11 38.24
C LEU A 194 21.89 22.35 38.25
N GLU A 195 22.51 22.39 37.07
CA GLU A 195 23.96 22.63 36.90
C GLU A 195 24.31 24.11 36.71
N ALA A 196 23.32 25.01 36.62
CA ALA A 196 23.56 26.43 36.60
C ALA A 196 24.29 26.83 37.90
N PRO A 197 25.55 27.33 37.83
CA PRO A 197 26.29 27.69 39.03
C PRO A 197 25.48 28.75 39.78
N ARG A 198 25.27 28.56 41.08
CA ARG A 198 24.80 29.62 41.98
C ARG A 198 25.80 30.76 41.84
N ARG A 199 25.53 31.70 40.93
CA ARG A 199 26.23 32.97 40.87
C ARG A 199 25.85 33.69 42.15
N SER A 200 26.75 33.52 43.13
CA SER A 200 27.06 34.38 44.25
C SER A 200 26.14 35.58 44.42
N GLU A 201 25.17 35.45 45.34
CA GLU A 201 24.56 36.58 46.06
C GLU A 201 25.55 37.19 47.07
N ALA A 202 26.83 37.30 46.72
CA ALA A 202 27.89 37.80 47.60
C ALA A 202 28.75 38.83 46.87
N GLN A 203 28.12 39.84 46.26
CA GLN A 203 28.81 41.09 45.90
C GLN A 203 27.84 42.27 45.77
N GLU A 204 27.00 42.48 46.79
CA GLU A 204 26.30 43.76 46.98
C GLU A 204 26.98 44.51 48.13
N GLY A 205 27.95 45.36 47.76
CA GLY A 205 28.67 46.19 48.73
C GLY A 205 29.79 47.02 48.09
N LYS A 206 29.56 48.34 48.06
CA LYS A 206 30.48 49.47 47.76
C LYS A 206 30.53 50.01 46.32
N GLY A 207 29.76 51.07 46.09
CA GLY A 207 30.30 52.44 46.12
C GLY A 207 30.75 53.06 44.80
N GLY A 208 30.43 54.35 44.63
CA GLY A 208 31.28 55.27 43.84
C GLY A 208 30.63 55.90 42.61
N SER A 209 30.01 57.06 42.83
CA SER A 209 29.76 58.13 41.87
C SER A 209 30.97 58.49 40.98
N THR A 210 30.76 58.73 39.68
CA THR A 210 31.27 59.92 38.97
C THR A 210 30.56 60.14 37.63
N GLU A 211 30.25 61.42 37.40
CA GLU A 211 29.78 62.02 36.16
C GLU A 211 30.80 61.91 35.02
N GLY A 212 30.32 62.03 33.78
CA GLY A 212 31.05 62.75 32.73
C GLY A 212 31.16 62.08 31.35
N GLY A 213 30.66 62.79 30.33
CA GLY A 213 31.13 62.70 28.94
C GLY A 213 30.35 61.73 28.04
N ALA A 214 29.42 62.17 27.20
CA ALA A 214 29.60 62.87 25.92
C ALA A 214 29.90 61.95 24.72
N ALA A 215 29.02 62.10 23.71
CA ALA A 215 29.30 62.11 22.27
C ALA A 215 29.49 60.78 21.49
N VAL A 216 28.64 60.64 20.46
CA VAL A 216 28.99 60.26 19.05
C VAL A 216 29.35 58.77 18.86
N ASP A 217 28.98 58.00 17.83
CA ASP A 217 28.53 58.25 16.46
C ASP A 217 27.78 57.01 15.92
N ALA A 218 27.17 57.23 14.77
CA ALA A 218 26.53 56.30 13.86
C ALA A 218 27.30 55.00 13.53
N ARG A 219 26.54 53.93 13.25
CA ARG A 219 26.90 52.97 12.19
C ARG A 219 25.68 52.26 11.60
N GLU A 220 25.35 52.75 10.41
CA GLU A 220 24.82 52.09 9.21
C GLU A 220 24.46 50.59 9.27
N ARG A 221 23.20 50.31 8.89
CA ARG A 221 22.81 49.24 7.93
C ARG A 221 23.04 49.80 6.51
N PRO A 222 23.36 49.01 5.45
CA PRO A 222 22.53 47.93 4.88
C PRO A 222 23.40 46.73 4.38
N GLY A 223 22.90 45.54 4.03
CA GLY A 223 22.01 45.19 2.91
C GLY A 223 22.65 44.06 2.08
N GLY A 224 21.83 43.34 1.29
CA GLY A 224 22.23 42.50 0.15
C GLY A 224 22.53 41.03 0.51
N GLU A 225 21.68 40.07 0.15
CA GLU A 225 21.40 39.49 -1.18
C GLU A 225 22.45 38.46 -1.64
N GLY A 226 21.91 37.29 -2.00
CA GLY A 226 22.57 36.11 -2.56
C GLY A 226 21.54 34.99 -2.68
#